data_AF-A0A218WTK8-F1
#
_entry.id   AF-A0A218WTK8-F1
#
_cell.length_a   1.000
_cell.length_b   1.000
_cell.length_c   1.000
_cell.angle_alpha   90.00
_cell.angle_beta   90.00
_cell.angle_gamma   90.00
#
_symmetry.space_group_name_H-M   'P 1'
#
loop_
_entity.id
_entity.type
_entity.pdbx_description
1 polymer ?
#
loop_
_entity_poly.entity_id
_entity_poly.type
_entity_poly.pdbx_seq_one_letter_code
_entity_poly.pdbx_strand_id
1 'polypeptide(L)'
;MLVFYIQEVPPKGKAKGQPLRLNNYNKKYGFVVDILSFWIFEGLTRETVCLVSKLKEEPDWMLEFRLKAFDKLVAIFILHR
;
A
#
# COMPACT_ATOMS: atom_id res chain seq x y z
N MET A 1 -13.37 -11.87 15.42
CA MET A 1 -14.45 -11.11 16.08
C MET A 1 -13.91 -9.76 16.51
N LEU A 2 -13.95 -8.78 15.61
CA LEU A 2 -14.16 -7.37 15.93
C LEU A 2 -14.63 -6.69 14.64
N VAL A 3 -15.95 -6.70 14.49
CA VAL A 3 -16.72 -6.02 13.43
C VAL A 3 -17.02 -4.64 13.98
N PHE A 4 -16.38 -3.56 13.53
CA PHE A 4 -16.88 -2.20 13.81
C PHE A 4 -16.30 -1.17 12.83
N TYR A 5 -16.99 -0.92 11.71
CA TYR A 5 -17.58 0.40 11.39
C TYR A 5 -18.30 0.34 10.03
N ILE A 6 -19.51 -0.22 9.99
CA ILE A 6 -20.47 0.09 8.93
C ILE A 6 -21.42 1.15 9.49
N GLN A 7 -21.26 2.35 8.95
CA GLN A 7 -22.15 3.51 8.87
C GLN A 7 -23.56 3.38 9.51
N GLU A 8 -23.74 3.92 10.72
CA GLU A 8 -25.06 4.35 11.20
C GLU A 8 -25.43 5.67 10.48
N VAL A 9 -26.46 5.64 9.61
CA VAL A 9 -27.00 6.84 8.96
C VAL A 9 -28.13 7.40 9.82
N PRO A 10 -27.99 8.60 10.42
CA PRO A 10 -29.05 9.16 11.25
C PRO A 10 -30.27 9.63 10.41
N PRO A 11 -31.50 9.54 10.95
CA PRO A 11 -32.73 9.86 10.23
C PRO A 11 -32.92 11.35 9.98
N LYS A 12 -33.68 11.65 8.91
CA LYS A 12 -33.89 12.97 8.31
C LYS A 12 -34.50 13.99 9.29
N GLY A 13 -33.73 15.03 9.61
CA GLY A 13 -34.22 16.29 10.18
C GLY A 13 -33.54 17.46 9.47
N LYS A 14 -34.32 18.37 8.88
CA LYS A 14 -33.80 19.54 8.14
C LYS A 14 -33.14 20.52 9.12
N ALA A 15 -31.82 20.67 9.06
CA ALA A 15 -31.09 21.74 9.72
C ALA A 15 -30.00 22.30 8.79
N LYS A 16 -29.81 23.61 8.91
CA LYS A 16 -29.17 24.54 8.00
C LYS A 16 -27.65 24.30 7.90
N GLY A 17 -27.10 24.47 6.70
CA GLY A 17 -25.65 24.42 6.44
C GLY A 17 -25.11 23.00 6.27
N GLN A 18 -25.22 22.45 5.07
CA GLN A 18 -24.54 21.21 4.72
C GLN A 18 -23.04 21.55 4.54
N PRO A 19 -22.08 20.96 5.28
CA PRO A 19 -20.71 20.97 4.78
C PRO A 19 -20.76 20.23 3.44
N LEU A 20 -20.19 20.83 2.40
CA LEU A 20 -20.12 20.26 1.05
C LEU A 20 -19.40 18.91 1.12
N ARG A 21 -20.10 17.84 1.45
CA ARG A 21 -19.65 16.50 1.10
C ARG A 21 -19.66 16.50 -0.42
N LEU A 22 -18.47 16.51 -1.02
CA LEU A 22 -18.33 16.18 -2.43
C LEU A 22 -18.80 14.74 -2.58
N ASN A 23 -20.10 14.55 -2.75
CA ASN A 23 -20.77 13.25 -2.94
C ASN A 23 -20.28 12.51 -4.19
N ASN A 24 -19.34 13.09 -4.93
CA ASN A 24 -18.73 12.57 -6.14
C ASN A 24 -17.19 12.54 -6.11
N TYR A 25 -16.50 12.91 -5.01
CA TYR A 25 -15.02 12.90 -5.00
C TYR A 25 -14.48 11.50 -5.25
N ASN A 26 -15.00 10.48 -4.56
CA ASN A 26 -14.58 9.10 -4.76
C ASN A 26 -14.94 8.57 -6.16
N LYS A 27 -16.00 9.09 -6.80
CA LYS A 27 -16.36 8.71 -8.19
C LYS A 27 -15.50 9.40 -9.25
N LYS A 28 -15.07 10.64 -8.98
CA LYS A 28 -14.32 11.47 -9.94
C LYS A 28 -12.79 11.38 -9.75
N TYR A 29 -12.35 11.12 -8.52
CA TYR A 29 -10.95 11.18 -8.08
C TYR A 29 -10.56 10.04 -7.14
N GLY A 30 -11.48 9.11 -6.85
CA GLY A 30 -11.17 7.95 -6.01
C GLY A 30 -10.52 6.83 -6.81
N PHE A 31 -9.57 6.15 -6.19
CA PHE A 31 -8.96 4.94 -6.73
C PHE A 31 -9.61 3.73 -6.06
N VAL A 32 -10.33 2.93 -6.84
CA VAL A 32 -10.82 1.61 -6.42
C VAL A 32 -9.98 0.61 -7.19
N VAL A 33 -9.10 -0.10 -6.48
CA VAL A 33 -8.23 -1.12 -7.07
C VAL A 33 -8.31 -2.34 -6.19
N ASP A 34 -8.46 -3.51 -6.81
CA ASP A 34 -8.35 -4.78 -6.10
C ASP A 34 -6.90 -4.98 -5.66
N ILE A 35 -6.69 -5.16 -4.36
CA ILE A 35 -5.35 -5.33 -3.78
C ILE A 35 -5.07 -6.82 -3.64
N LEU A 36 -4.08 -7.32 -4.39
CA LEU A 36 -3.56 -8.67 -4.17
C LEU A 36 -2.76 -8.69 -2.86
N SER A 37 -3.20 -9.49 -1.89
CA SER A 37 -2.54 -9.62 -0.59
C SER A 37 -1.88 -11.00 -0.47
N PHE A 38 -0.58 -11.02 -0.23
CA PHE A 38 0.19 -12.24 0.03
C PHE A 38 1.13 -12.03 1.20
N TRP A 39 1.39 -13.10 1.95
CA TRP A 39 2.32 -13.07 3.08
C TRP A 39 3.74 -13.31 2.58
N ILE A 40 4.67 -12.50 3.06
CA ILE A 40 6.11 -12.65 2.85
C ILE A 40 6.75 -12.85 4.23
N PHE A 41 7.84 -13.61 4.29
CA PHE A 41 8.62 -13.82 5.51
C PHE A 41 9.09 -12.48 6.11
N GLU A 42 9.34 -12.49 7.41
CA GLU A 42 9.77 -11.30 8.14
C GLU A 42 11.19 -10.86 7.72
N GLY A 43 11.36 -9.56 7.52
CA GLY A 43 12.65 -8.96 7.19
C GLY A 43 12.91 -8.73 5.70
N LEU A 44 13.74 -7.73 5.42
CA LEU A 44 14.20 -7.44 4.06
C LEU A 44 15.49 -8.23 3.81
N THR A 45 15.38 -9.33 3.06
CA THR A 45 16.52 -10.12 2.59
C THR A 45 16.63 -10.08 1.06
N ARG A 46 17.73 -10.59 0.53
CA ARG A 46 17.94 -10.72 -0.92
C ARG A 46 16.85 -11.61 -1.56
N GLU A 47 16.44 -12.67 -0.87
CA GLU A 47 15.40 -13.60 -1.30
C GLU A 47 14.03 -12.90 -1.36
N THR A 48 13.70 -12.08 -0.36
CA THR A 48 12.48 -11.24 -0.37
C THR A 48 12.45 -10.29 -1.57
N VAL A 49 13.58 -9.65 -1.89
CA VAL A 49 13.68 -8.77 -3.08
C VAL A 49 13.44 -9.55 -4.37
N CYS A 50 14.07 -10.71 -4.53
CA CYS A 50 13.87 -11.59 -5.68
C CYS A 50 12.42 -12.08 -5.80
N LEU A 51 11.80 -12.45 -4.67
CA LEU A 51 10.41 -12.92 -4.64
C LEU A 51 9.44 -11.82 -5.09
N VAL A 52 9.59 -10.60 -4.56
CA VAL A 52 8.75 -9.45 -4.94
C VAL A 52 8.90 -9.13 -6.43
N SER A 53 10.13 -9.20 -6.96
CA SER A 53 10.38 -8.92 -8.38
C SER A 53 9.69 -9.96 -9.29
N LYS A 54 9.77 -11.24 -8.93
CA LYS A 54 9.06 -12.33 -9.64
C LYS A 54 7.53 -12.16 -9.59
N LEU A 55 6.98 -11.83 -8.42
CA LEU A 55 5.53 -11.63 -8.25
C LEU A 55 4.99 -10.44 -9.06
N LYS A 56 5.85 -9.49 -9.38
CA LYS A 56 5.53 -8.32 -10.20
C LYS A 56 5.86 -8.52 -11.68
N GLU A 57 6.36 -9.70 -12.05
CA GLU A 57 6.79 -10.03 -13.42
C GLU A 57 7.76 -8.99 -13.99
N GLU A 58 8.69 -8.54 -13.16
CA GLU A 58 9.63 -7.49 -13.54
C GLU A 58 10.72 -8.02 -14.47
N PRO A 59 11.21 -7.21 -15.42
CA PRO A 59 12.33 -7.55 -16.27
C PRO A 59 13.65 -7.59 -15.49
N ASP A 60 14.65 -8.33 -15.99
CA ASP A 60 15.92 -8.58 -15.30
C ASP A 60 16.65 -7.30 -14.86
N TRP A 61 16.64 -6.26 -15.69
CA TRP A 61 17.28 -4.98 -15.36
C TRP A 61 16.69 -4.32 -14.11
N MET A 62 15.38 -4.52 -13.85
CA MET A 62 14.72 -3.98 -12.67
C MET A 62 15.07 -4.78 -11.43
N LEU A 63 15.19 -6.10 -11.54
CA LEU A 63 15.71 -6.95 -10.48
C LEU A 63 17.14 -6.54 -10.09
N GLU A 64 18.03 -6.39 -11.07
CA GLU A 64 19.41 -5.94 -10.83
C GLU A 64 19.47 -4.58 -10.12
N PHE A 65 18.61 -3.64 -10.53
CA PHE A 65 18.52 -2.33 -9.88
C PHE A 65 18.11 -2.46 -8.40
N ARG A 66 17.07 -3.27 -8.11
CA ARG A 66 16.63 -3.51 -6.73
C ARG A 66 17.72 -4.15 -5.88
N LEU A 67 18.45 -5.12 -6.43
CA LEU A 67 19.55 -5.79 -5.73
C LEU A 67 20.70 -4.82 -5.41
N LYS A 68 21.08 -3.96 -6.36
CA LYS A 68 22.08 -2.90 -6.13
C LYS A 68 21.64 -1.92 -5.04
N ALA A 69 20.35 -1.55 -5.00
CA ALA A 69 19.81 -0.69 -3.97
C ALA A 69 19.82 -1.36 -2.58
N PHE A 70 19.46 -2.65 -2.52
CA PHE A 70 19.53 -3.46 -1.30
C PHE A 70 20.96 -3.53 -0.76
N ASP A 71 21.95 -3.80 -1.61
CA ASP A 71 23.36 -3.86 -1.20
C ASP A 71 23.87 -2.54 -0.64
N LYS A 72 23.48 -1.41 -1.25
CA LYS A 72 23.78 -0.07 -0.71
C LYS A 72 23.13 0.16 0.65
N LEU A 73 21.86 -0.22 0.81
CA LEU A 73 21.14 -0.07 2.08
C LEU A 73 21.82 -0.86 3.20
N VAL A 74 22.18 -2.11 2.93
CA VAL A 74 22.89 -2.97 3.89
C VAL A 74 24.26 -2.40 4.21
N ALA A 75 25.02 -1.94 3.21
CA ALA A 75 26.32 -1.33 3.43
C ALA A 75 26.23 -0.08 4.32
N ILE A 76 25.25 0.81 4.09
CA ILE A 76 25.03 1.98 4.94
C ILE A 76 24.77 1.57 6.39
N PHE A 77 23.93 0.54 6.59
CA PHE A 77 23.54 0.08 7.91
C PHE A 77 24.70 -0.60 8.67
N ILE A 78 25.58 -1.30 7.96
CA ILE A 78 26.80 -1.90 8.54
C ILE A 78 27.84 -0.82 8.87
N LEU A 79 27.99 0.20 8.02
CA LEU A 79 28.99 1.26 8.22
C LEU A 79 28.63 2.26 9.32
N HIS A 80 27.37 2.34 9.73
CA HIS A 80 26.88 3.27 10.77
C HIS A 80 26.57 2.57 12.10
N ARG A 81 27.04 1.33 12.26
CA ARG A 81 27.07 0.59 13.53
C ARG A 81 28.51 0.37 13.97
#